data_AF-A0A924RT01-F1
#
_entry.id   AF-A0A924RT01-F1
#
_cell.length_a   1.000
_cell.length_b   1.000
_cell.length_c   1.000
_cell.angle_alpha   90.00
_cell.angle_beta   90.00
_cell.angle_gamma   90.00
#
_symmetry.space_group_name_H-M   'P 1'
#
loop_
_entity.id
_entity.type
_entity.pdbx_description
1 polymer ?
#
loop_
_entity_poly.entity_id
_entity_poly.type
_entity_poly.pdbx_seq_one_letter_code
_entity_poly.pdbx_strand_id
1 'polypeptide(L)' 'GISAPVFRPDASLAAALTLTMPADRYDETHVQRVLAAARRLGEQLPHQ' A
#
# COMPACT_ATOMS: atom_id res chain seq x y z
N GLY A 1 8.14 -9.26 4.00
CA GLY A 1 6.91 -8.45 3.93
C GLY A 1 6.88 -7.68 2.63
N ILE A 2 5.73 -7.12 2.26
CA ILE A 2 5.58 -6.31 1.04
C ILE A 2 5.11 -4.92 1.47
N SER A 3 5.79 -3.87 1.01
CA SER A 3 5.44 -2.49 1.35
C SER A 3 5.11 -1.68 0.09
N ALA A 4 4.13 -0.78 0.18
CA ALA A 4 3.78 0.15 -0.87
C ALA A 4 3.52 1.56 -0.29
N PRO A 5 3.94 2.63 -0.99
CA PRO A 5 3.62 4.00 -0.58
C PRO A 5 2.13 4.28 -0.76
N VAL A 6 1.56 5.04 0.17
CA VAL A 6 0.21 5.61 0.07
C VAL A 6 0.35 7.08 -0.27
N PHE A 7 -0.09 7.46 -1.47
CA PHE A 7 -0.11 8.85 -1.92
C PHE A 7 -1.51 9.44 -1.74
N ARG A 8 -1.58 10.72 -1.38
CA ARG A 8 -2.82 11.50 -1.50
C ARG A 8 -3.14 11.76 -2.98
N PRO A 9 -4.36 12.22 -3.32
CA PRO A 9 -4.69 12.58 -4.70
C PRO A 9 -3.84 13.71 -5.30
N ASP A 10 -3.21 14.54 -4.47
CA ASP A 10 -2.23 15.57 -4.89
C ASP A 10 -0.81 15.01 -5.14
N ALA A 11 -0.66 13.68 -5.16
CA ALA A 11 0.59 12.94 -5.27
C ALA A 11 1.59 13.12 -4.10
N SER A 12 1.21 13.81 -3.02
CA SER A 12 2.04 13.89 -1.82
C SER A 12 2.07 12.54 -1.08
N LEU A 13 3.23 12.18 -0.53
CA LEU A 13 3.36 10.98 0.29
C LEU A 13 2.60 11.18 1.61
N ALA A 14 1.68 10.26 1.92
CA ALA A 14 0.92 10.29 3.16
C ALA A 14 1.42 9.27 4.18
N ALA A 15 1.72 8.05 3.71
CA ALA A 15 2.06 6.91 4.56
C ALA A 15 2.71 5.78 3.74
N ALA A 16 3.02 4.65 4.40
CA ALA A 16 3.35 3.38 3.77
C ALA A 16 2.44 2.27 4.32
N LEU A 17 1.95 1.40 3.44
CA LEU A 17 1.22 0.19 3.78
C LEU A 17 2.18 -1.00 3.75
N THR A 18 2.25 -1.79 4.83
CA THR A 18 3.09 -2.99 4.89
C THR A 18 2.24 -4.23 5.20
N LEU A 19 2.34 -5.24 4.34
CA LEU A 19 1.82 -6.58 4.59
C LEU A 19 2.92 -7.45 5.21
N THR A 20 2.71 -7.86 6.45
CA THR A 20 3.62 -8.74 7.20
C THR A 20 3.15 -10.19 7.13
N MET A 21 4.10 -11.11 6.93
CA MET A 21 3.86 -12.55 6.86
C MET A 21 5.16 -13.32 7.17
N PRO A 22 5.06 -14.55 7.69
CA PRO A 22 6.15 -15.53 7.69
C PRO A 22 6.75 -15.75 6.28
N ALA A 23 8.03 -16.11 6.22
CA ALA A 23 8.76 -16.24 4.95
C ALA A 23 8.21 -17.36 4.05
N ASP A 24 7.74 -18.46 4.64
CA ASP A 24 7.12 -19.60 3.94
C ASP A 24 5.74 -19.27 3.34
N ARG A 25 5.13 -18.17 3.75
CA ARG A 25 3.88 -17.64 3.17
C ARG A 25 4.10 -16.48 2.22
N TYR A 26 5.36 -16.17 1.89
CA TYR A 26 5.66 -15.15 0.89
C TYR A 26 5.23 -15.60 -0.49
N ASP A 27 4.44 -14.76 -1.14
CA ASP A 27 3.97 -14.95 -2.51
C ASP A 27 3.96 -13.61 -3.23
N GLU A 28 4.64 -13.52 -4.37
CA GLU A 28 4.71 -12.32 -5.21
C GLU A 28 3.33 -11.88 -5.73
N THR A 29 2.36 -12.79 -5.82
CA THR A 29 0.98 -12.45 -6.20
C THR A 29 0.32 -11.47 -5.23
N HIS A 30 0.83 -11.36 -4.00
CA HIS A 30 0.37 -10.38 -3.02
C HIS A 30 0.78 -8.93 -3.37
N VAL A 31 1.80 -8.71 -4.22
CA VAL A 31 2.24 -7.37 -4.61
C VAL A 31 1.10 -6.55 -5.21
N GLN A 32 0.35 -7.14 -6.15
CA GLN A 32 -0.78 -6.43 -6.80
C GLN A 32 -1.88 -6.07 -5.80
N ARG A 33 -2.12 -6.92 -4.79
CA ARG A 33 -3.10 -6.66 -3.73
C ARG A 33 -2.65 -5.51 -2.82
N VAL A 34 -1.37 -5.47 -2.45
CA VAL A 34 -0.81 -4.41 -1.61
C VAL A 34 -0.81 -3.07 -2.36
N LEU A 35 -0.46 -3.05 -3.64
CA LEU A 35 -0.53 -1.84 -4.48
C LEU A 35 -1.97 -1.32 -4.61
N ALA A 36 -2.93 -2.21 -4.89
CA ALA A 36 -4.35 -1.84 -4.98
C ALA A 36 -4.90 -1.31 -3.66
N ALA A 37 -4.53 -1.92 -2.53
CA ALA A 37 -4.92 -1.46 -1.21
C ALA A 37 -4.30 -0.09 -0.88
N ALA A 38 -3.02 0.11 -1.15
CA ALA A 38 -2.34 1.38 -0.93
C ALA A 38 -2.97 2.53 -1.74
N ARG A 39 -3.32 2.27 -3.01
CA ARG A 39 -4.04 3.22 -3.85
C ARG A 39 -5.42 3.57 -3.28
N ARG A 40 -6.22 2.58 -2.90
CA ARG A 40 -7.56 2.79 -2.31
C ARG A 40 -7.52 3.56 -1.00
N LEU A 41 -6.50 3.32 -0.17
CA LEU A 41 -6.28 4.11 1.04
C LEU A 41 -6.01 5.57 0.69
N GLY A 42 -5.18 5.84 -0.31
CA GLY A 42 -4.89 7.18 -0.81
C GLY A 42 -6.13 7.95 -1.29
N GLU A 43 -7.03 7.27 -1.98
CA GLU A 43 -8.31 7.82 -2.47
C GLU A 43 -9.27 8.23 -1.33
N GLN A 44 -9.07 7.72 -0.11
CA GLN A 44 -9.90 8.05 1.07
C GLN A 44 -9.31 9.17 1.94
N LEU A 45 -8.08 9.60 1.67
CA LEU A 45 -7.43 10.65 2.45
C LEU A 45 -7.94 12.04 2.03
N PRO A 46 -8.13 12.96 3.00
CA PRO A 46 -8.51 14.33 2.68
C PRO A 46 -7.41 15.01 1.86
N HIS A 47 -7.85 15.88 0.94
CA HIS A 47 -6.97 16.89 0.36
C HIS A 47 -6.55 17.85 1.47
N GLN A 48 -5.25 18.12 1.58
CA GLN A 48 -4.74 19.13 2.53
C GLN A 48 -4.84 20.53 1.95
#